data_AF-A0A1S9C1V8-F1
#
_entry.id   AF-A0A1S9C1V8-F1
#
_cell.length_a   1.000
_cell.length_b   1.000
_cell.length_c   1.000
_cell.angle_alpha   90.00
_cell.angle_beta   90.00
_cell.angle_gamma   90.00
#
_symmetry.space_group_name_H-M   'P 1'
#
loop_
_entity.id
_entity.type
_entity.pdbx_description
1 polymer ?
#
loop_
_entity_poly.entity_id
_entity_poly.type
_entity_poly.pdbx_seq_one_letter_code
_entity_poly.pdbx_strand_id
1 'polypeptide(L)'
;MKNKKFISYVVATVVAGSAILPGITYANSELINRDVIEVVKKNTYETTEDTTTKDTPETTEDTTTENTYETTEDTATKDTYETIEDTITKNTYETTEDTTTKNTYETIENTTTKDTLETTEDTTTKNTYETTEDTTTKNTYETTEDTTTKDTPKTTGKFEFELSANVYDYGEAIDRINISVESLIDAGIINPQVDATSLSPGTFKVYAKMLDKKENNEEFLHIERNINEILVSDDSSEITLLLETKNGGQGQSTLNYDDSVSRNFSIDCTYEIDQVEDFKLISGDIINEETTYTQNAIMTNEETELFNESTFMDEINTFNYQHYIPKNADDGNKHPLVIWFHGNGEGGYEDIQNNTSQLKANRGAMGFVTDEAQDIFGGAYVIAPQVPDTWYYSHDKGYLETMKNLIDKYCQENNVDPNRIYIYGASAGGYMTTKMAIEYPDMFAAVVPICPAINIAPKSGGLKTSK
;
A
#
# COMPACT_ATOMS: atom_id res chain seq x y z
N MET A 1 39.42 39.92 -2.35
CA MET A 1 37.94 39.79 -2.40
C MET A 1 37.61 38.31 -2.23
N LYS A 2 36.64 37.92 -1.42
CA LYS A 2 36.14 36.53 -1.42
C LYS A 2 35.09 36.40 -2.52
N ASN A 3 35.19 35.37 -3.37
CA ASN A 3 34.09 35.00 -4.25
C ASN A 3 32.94 34.48 -3.38
N LYS A 4 31.78 35.14 -3.39
CA LYS A 4 30.55 34.50 -2.91
C LYS A 4 30.14 33.46 -3.95
N LYS A 5 30.05 32.18 -3.57
CA LYS A 5 29.21 31.22 -4.32
C LYS A 5 27.79 31.80 -4.30
N PHE A 6 27.13 31.85 -5.46
CA PHE A 6 25.69 32.13 -5.50
C PHE A 6 24.97 30.80 -5.23
N ILE A 7 24.28 30.71 -4.09
CA ILE A 7 23.39 29.58 -3.80
C ILE A 7 22.11 29.79 -4.61
N SER A 8 21.81 28.85 -5.50
CA SER A 8 20.53 28.82 -6.21
C SER A 8 19.46 28.25 -5.27
N TYR A 9 18.64 29.13 -4.70
CA TYR A 9 17.44 28.74 -3.97
C TYR A 9 16.29 28.52 -4.97
N VAL A 10 15.71 27.32 -4.95
CA VAL A 10 14.44 27.02 -5.64
C VAL A 10 13.41 26.70 -4.58
N VAL A 11 12.41 27.56 -4.44
CA VAL A 11 11.26 27.29 -3.55
C VAL A 11 10.17 26.64 -4.39
N ALA A 12 10.06 25.31 -4.30
CA ALA A 12 9.00 24.56 -4.95
C ALA A 12 7.77 24.47 -4.03
N THR A 13 6.59 24.77 -4.57
CA THR A 13 5.31 24.52 -3.90
C THR A 13 4.73 23.22 -4.41
N VAL A 14 5.17 22.10 -3.83
CA VAL A 14 4.46 20.82 -3.97
C VAL A 14 3.37 20.77 -2.91
N VAL A 15 2.13 20.53 -3.33
CA VAL A 15 1.04 20.18 -2.42
C VAL A 15 1.25 18.73 -2.01
N ALA A 16 1.71 18.51 -0.77
CA ALA A 16 1.82 17.16 -0.23
C ALA A 16 0.42 16.52 -0.16
N GLY A 17 0.30 15.28 -0.65
CA GLY A 17 -0.95 14.54 -0.68
C GLY A 17 -1.39 14.04 0.69
N SER A 18 -1.84 14.93 1.57
CA SER A 18 -2.72 14.53 2.66
C SER A 18 -4.01 13.94 2.07
N ALA A 19 -4.49 12.80 2.56
CA ALA A 19 -5.81 12.31 2.21
C ALA A 19 -6.87 13.33 2.68
N ILE A 20 -7.63 13.91 1.76
CA ILE A 20 -8.66 14.92 2.08
C ILE A 20 -10.04 14.25 2.08
N LEU A 21 -10.79 14.49 3.16
CA LEU A 21 -12.17 14.04 3.36
C LEU A 21 -13.10 14.45 2.19
N PRO A 22 -14.13 13.63 1.87
CA PRO A 22 -15.12 13.99 0.86
C PRO A 22 -15.92 15.23 1.29
N GLY A 23 -15.85 16.32 0.52
CA GLY A 23 -16.65 17.51 0.81
C GLY A 23 -16.26 18.83 0.13
N ILE A 24 -15.06 18.95 -0.47
CA ILE A 24 -14.63 20.20 -1.11
C ILE A 24 -14.38 20.00 -2.61
N THR A 25 -15.26 20.60 -3.43
CA THR A 25 -15.12 20.59 -4.88
C THR A 25 -14.11 21.65 -5.34
N TYR A 26 -13.00 21.21 -5.95
CA TYR A 26 -12.10 22.09 -6.71
C TYR A 26 -12.22 21.80 -8.21
N ALA A 27 -11.97 22.82 -9.04
CA ALA A 27 -12.19 22.74 -10.48
C ALA A 27 -11.11 21.90 -11.19
N ASN A 28 -11.49 21.28 -12.31
CA ASN A 28 -10.64 20.35 -13.05
C ASN A 28 -9.38 20.99 -13.66
N SER A 29 -8.40 20.12 -13.88
CA SER A 29 -7.11 20.33 -14.51
C SER A 29 -7.16 20.95 -15.91
N GLU A 30 -6.20 21.85 -16.19
CA GLU A 30 -5.41 21.84 -17.43
C GLU A 30 -4.23 22.82 -17.33
N LEU A 31 -2.98 22.31 -17.37
CA LEU A 31 -1.78 22.97 -17.92
C LEU A 31 -0.53 22.08 -17.71
N ILE A 32 -0.29 21.16 -18.66
CA ILE A 32 0.91 20.32 -18.67
C ILE A 32 2.04 21.05 -19.42
N ASN A 33 3.17 21.21 -18.73
CA ASN A 33 4.54 21.24 -19.25
C ASN A 33 4.82 22.08 -20.53
N ARG A 34 5.03 23.39 -20.35
CA ARG A 34 5.94 24.20 -21.18
C ARG A 34 6.39 25.48 -20.48
N ASP A 35 7.49 26.04 -20.96
CA ASP A 35 8.02 27.39 -20.66
C ASP A 35 8.44 27.69 -19.21
N VAL A 36 9.51 27.03 -18.75
CA VAL A 36 10.35 27.51 -17.63
C VAL A 36 11.72 28.00 -18.16
N ILE A 37 11.68 28.99 -19.05
CA ILE A 37 12.86 29.73 -19.52
C ILE A 37 12.51 31.23 -19.52
N GLU A 38 13.46 32.07 -19.07
CA GLU A 38 13.38 33.55 -18.97
C GLU A 38 12.24 34.16 -18.09
N VAL A 39 12.48 34.30 -16.78
CA VAL A 39 12.26 35.60 -16.09
C VAL A 39 13.38 35.92 -15.10
N VAL A 40 14.55 36.34 -15.60
CA VAL A 40 15.56 37.04 -14.77
C VAL A 40 15.47 38.54 -15.03
N LYS A 41 14.51 39.21 -14.36
CA LYS A 41 14.40 40.68 -14.35
C LYS A 41 13.78 41.21 -13.06
N LYS A 42 14.67 41.34 -12.06
CA LYS A 42 14.78 42.48 -11.14
C LYS A 42 13.47 43.28 -10.89
N ASN A 43 12.83 43.01 -9.76
CA ASN A 43 12.06 44.03 -9.05
C ASN A 43 12.70 44.30 -7.68
N THR A 44 12.73 45.57 -7.29
CA THR A 44 13.27 46.07 -6.03
C THR A 44 12.14 46.86 -5.38
N TYR A 45 11.83 46.57 -4.11
CA TYR A 45 10.84 47.33 -3.36
C TYR A 45 11.52 48.00 -2.17
N GLU A 46 11.42 49.33 -2.14
CA GLU A 46 11.91 50.17 -1.06
C GLU A 46 10.88 50.20 0.07
N THR A 47 11.35 50.36 1.31
CA THR A 47 10.50 50.54 2.48
C THR A 47 10.02 51.99 2.58
N THR A 48 8.71 52.18 2.72
CA THR A 48 8.13 53.43 3.24
C THR A 48 7.35 53.13 4.51
N GLU A 49 7.80 53.70 5.63
CA GLU A 49 6.98 53.84 6.84
C GLU A 49 5.85 54.84 6.57
N ASP A 50 4.70 54.66 7.22
CA ASP A 50 3.88 55.79 7.65
C ASP A 50 3.14 55.45 8.95
N THR A 51 2.92 56.45 9.80
CA THR A 51 2.42 56.27 11.17
C THR A 51 1.39 57.33 11.55
N THR A 52 0.16 56.92 11.84
CA THR A 52 -0.85 57.78 12.47
C THR A 52 -1.67 57.02 13.50
N THR A 53 -1.83 57.61 14.68
CA THR A 53 -2.70 57.14 15.77
C THR A 53 -3.76 58.20 16.09
N LYS A 54 -5.01 57.79 16.43
CA LYS A 54 -5.85 58.45 17.46
C LYS A 54 -7.22 57.79 17.73
N ASP A 55 -7.45 57.53 19.02
CA ASP A 55 -8.58 57.85 19.91
C ASP A 55 -10.08 57.75 19.47
N THR A 56 -10.89 57.23 20.43
CA THR A 56 -12.37 57.03 20.52
C THR A 56 -13.19 58.34 20.72
N PRO A 57 -14.57 58.38 20.74
CA PRO A 57 -15.54 57.47 21.42
C PRO A 57 -16.95 57.23 20.77
N GLU A 58 -17.80 56.43 21.47
CA GLU A 58 -19.29 56.45 21.71
C GLU A 58 -20.30 57.05 20.66
N THR A 59 -21.56 56.60 20.45
CA THR A 59 -22.47 55.61 21.12
C THR A 59 -23.71 55.23 20.23
N THR A 60 -24.38 54.10 20.56
CA THR A 60 -25.82 53.73 20.40
C THR A 60 -26.65 53.98 19.12
N GLU A 61 -27.18 52.90 18.51
CA GLU A 61 -28.62 52.52 18.39
C GLU A 61 -28.76 51.24 17.52
N ASP A 62 -29.91 50.58 17.42
CA ASP A 62 -30.57 49.71 18.42
C ASP A 62 -31.43 48.64 17.68
N THR A 63 -31.61 47.45 18.27
CA THR A 63 -32.72 46.46 18.10
C THR A 63 -32.29 45.06 18.53
N THR A 64 -32.87 44.55 19.62
CA THR A 64 -32.83 43.13 20.00
C THR A 64 -34.25 42.57 20.14
N THR A 65 -34.39 41.24 20.04
CA THR A 65 -35.62 40.54 20.41
C THR A 65 -35.27 39.28 21.20
N GLU A 66 -35.75 39.21 22.44
CA GLU A 66 -35.65 38.03 23.33
C GLU A 66 -36.84 37.06 23.02
N ASN A 67 -37.04 35.88 23.64
CA ASN A 67 -36.59 35.40 24.96
C ASN A 67 -36.54 33.85 25.12
N THR A 68 -35.98 33.47 26.27
CA THR A 68 -35.89 32.18 27.03
C THR A 68 -37.16 31.27 27.04
N TYR A 69 -37.16 29.99 27.45
CA TYR A 69 -36.65 29.37 28.71
C TYR A 69 -36.38 27.84 28.63
N GLU A 70 -35.83 27.28 29.72
CA GLU A 70 -35.62 25.85 30.05
C GLU A 70 -36.93 25.19 30.62
N THR A 71 -37.01 24.05 31.35
CA THR A 71 -36.08 23.15 32.07
C THR A 71 -36.75 21.75 32.30
N THR A 72 -36.08 20.87 33.08
CA THR A 72 -36.58 19.69 33.87
C THR A 72 -36.41 18.26 33.31
N GLU A 73 -36.22 17.33 34.25
CA GLU A 73 -35.92 15.89 34.09
C GLU A 73 -37.09 14.98 34.55
N ASP A 74 -37.04 13.71 34.13
CA ASP A 74 -36.92 12.51 35.01
C ASP A 74 -37.92 11.35 34.81
N THR A 75 -37.40 10.13 34.98
CA THR A 75 -38.05 8.80 35.11
C THR A 75 -38.86 8.22 33.93
N ALA A 76 -39.06 6.88 34.00
CA ALA A 76 -39.79 6.07 33.02
C ALA A 76 -40.57 4.93 33.71
N THR A 77 -41.67 4.42 33.12
CA THR A 77 -42.04 2.97 33.10
C THR A 77 -43.38 2.62 32.40
N LYS A 78 -43.32 1.61 31.51
CA LYS A 78 -44.14 0.36 31.49
C LYS A 78 -45.66 0.32 31.14
N ASP A 79 -45.94 -0.35 30.00
CA ASP A 79 -46.99 -1.33 29.62
C ASP A 79 -48.54 -1.09 29.59
N THR A 80 -49.14 -1.69 28.53
CA THR A 80 -50.39 -2.52 28.43
C THR A 80 -51.79 -1.99 28.03
N TYR A 81 -52.34 -2.65 26.96
CA TYR A 81 -53.76 -3.02 26.65
C TYR A 81 -54.81 -1.92 26.35
N GLU A 82 -55.97 -2.11 25.65
CA GLU A 82 -56.72 -3.25 24.99
C GLU A 82 -57.81 -2.65 24.02
N THR A 83 -58.62 -3.26 23.12
CA THR A 83 -58.88 -4.60 22.47
C THR A 83 -59.65 -4.36 21.11
N ILE A 84 -60.35 -5.38 20.53
CA ILE A 84 -61.50 -5.33 19.55
C ILE A 84 -61.16 -5.16 18.04
N GLU A 85 -61.67 -5.91 17.03
CA GLU A 85 -62.42 -7.20 16.79
C GLU A 85 -62.42 -7.41 15.24
N ASP A 86 -62.90 -8.48 14.57
CA ASP A 86 -62.77 -9.95 14.68
C ASP A 86 -63.33 -10.59 13.36
N THR A 87 -62.88 -11.80 12.94
CA THR A 87 -63.75 -12.86 12.34
C THR A 87 -63.01 -14.20 12.07
N ILE A 88 -63.73 -15.33 12.14
CA ILE A 88 -63.19 -16.67 12.47
C ILE A 88 -63.78 -17.83 11.62
N THR A 89 -62.97 -18.86 11.26
CA THR A 89 -63.33 -20.33 11.29
C THR A 89 -62.05 -21.19 11.09
N LYS A 90 -61.55 -22.00 12.05
CA LYS A 90 -61.95 -23.35 12.58
C LYS A 90 -61.72 -24.55 11.62
N ASN A 91 -61.20 -25.72 12.00
CA ASN A 91 -60.99 -26.44 13.30
C ASN A 91 -59.56 -27.08 13.39
N THR A 92 -58.86 -27.13 14.55
CA THR A 92 -58.78 -28.22 15.58
C THR A 92 -58.42 -29.63 15.05
N TYR A 93 -57.46 -30.40 15.62
CA TYR A 93 -57.37 -30.87 17.02
C TYR A 93 -55.94 -31.02 17.63
N GLU A 94 -55.91 -31.14 18.97
CA GLU A 94 -54.76 -31.25 19.89
C GLU A 94 -55.03 -32.35 20.97
N THR A 95 -54.13 -32.78 21.87
CA THR A 95 -52.71 -32.43 22.14
C THR A 95 -51.81 -33.70 22.07
N THR A 96 -51.09 -34.29 23.04
CA THR A 96 -50.84 -34.15 24.51
C THR A 96 -49.45 -34.72 24.88
N GLU A 97 -48.79 -34.20 25.93
CA GLU A 97 -47.52 -34.70 26.49
C GLU A 97 -47.72 -35.69 27.67
N ASP A 98 -46.69 -36.48 28.06
CA ASP A 98 -45.91 -36.30 29.32
C ASP A 98 -44.75 -37.34 29.39
N THR A 99 -44.01 -37.35 30.50
CA THR A 99 -42.62 -37.82 30.70
C THR A 99 -42.48 -39.16 31.43
N THR A 100 -41.33 -39.85 31.28
CA THR A 100 -40.44 -40.29 32.39
C THR A 100 -39.22 -41.10 31.92
N THR A 101 -38.12 -41.03 32.70
CA THR A 101 -36.80 -41.65 32.41
C THR A 101 -36.57 -42.96 33.16
N LYS A 102 -35.78 -43.90 32.60
CA LYS A 102 -35.14 -44.97 33.39
C LYS A 102 -33.91 -45.59 32.70
N ASN A 103 -32.86 -45.88 33.49
CA ASN A 103 -31.64 -46.60 33.09
C ASN A 103 -31.85 -48.14 33.16
N THR A 104 -30.92 -49.08 32.89
CA THR A 104 -29.43 -49.10 33.02
C THR A 104 -28.82 -50.40 32.40
N TYR A 105 -27.54 -50.38 31.96
CA TYR A 105 -26.61 -51.52 31.73
C TYR A 105 -27.00 -52.58 30.63
N GLU A 106 -26.16 -53.42 30.00
CA GLU A 106 -24.69 -53.65 29.77
C GLU A 106 -24.55 -54.73 28.64
N THR A 107 -23.43 -55.14 28.01
CA THR A 107 -21.95 -54.88 27.98
C THR A 107 -21.48 -55.07 26.51
N ILE A 108 -20.42 -54.42 25.95
CA ILE A 108 -18.94 -54.60 26.05
C ILE A 108 -18.36 -55.97 25.58
N GLU A 109 -17.63 -55.96 24.45
CA GLU A 109 -16.25 -56.49 24.36
C GLU A 109 -15.43 -55.94 23.15
N ASN A 110 -14.23 -55.40 23.44
CA ASN A 110 -12.92 -55.34 22.70
C ASN A 110 -12.85 -55.31 21.15
N THR A 111 -12.14 -54.41 20.45
CA THR A 111 -10.69 -53.99 20.46
C THR A 111 -9.72 -55.11 20.00
N THR A 112 -8.71 -54.95 19.12
CA THR A 112 -7.90 -53.79 18.64
C THR A 112 -7.34 -54.04 17.21
N THR A 113 -6.74 -53.04 16.56
CA THR A 113 -5.99 -53.11 15.27
C THR A 113 -4.65 -53.87 15.33
N LYS A 114 -4.10 -54.31 14.17
CA LYS A 114 -2.81 -53.82 13.58
C LYS A 114 -2.41 -54.45 12.22
N ASP A 115 -1.51 -53.74 11.52
CA ASP A 115 -0.48 -54.17 10.55
C ASP A 115 -0.80 -54.38 9.05
N THR A 116 0.27 -54.35 8.24
CA THR A 116 0.34 -53.81 6.85
C THR A 116 1.33 -54.63 5.98
N LEU A 117 1.37 -54.38 4.66
CA LEU A 117 2.25 -54.95 3.61
C LEU A 117 1.82 -56.37 3.13
N GLU A 118 2.09 -56.84 1.89
CA GLU A 118 2.85 -56.25 0.76
C GLU A 118 2.30 -56.69 -0.63
N THR A 119 2.98 -56.30 -1.71
CA THR A 119 2.64 -56.46 -3.14
C THR A 119 2.66 -57.90 -3.69
N THR A 120 1.87 -58.19 -4.75
CA THR A 120 2.38 -58.56 -6.10
C THR A 120 1.27 -58.85 -7.13
N GLU A 121 1.62 -58.81 -8.42
CA GLU A 121 0.77 -59.15 -9.58
C GLU A 121 0.65 -60.67 -9.80
N ASP A 122 -0.41 -61.14 -10.48
CA ASP A 122 -0.35 -61.53 -11.91
C ASP A 122 -1.78 -61.85 -12.43
N THR A 123 -1.91 -62.41 -13.63
CA THR A 123 -3.04 -62.22 -14.54
C THR A 123 -3.62 -63.52 -15.13
N THR A 124 -4.76 -63.36 -15.80
CA THR A 124 -5.42 -64.32 -16.72
C THR A 124 -6.22 -65.51 -16.16
N THR A 125 -7.49 -65.55 -16.57
CA THR A 125 -8.09 -66.78 -17.14
C THR A 125 -9.00 -66.39 -18.31
N LYS A 126 -9.38 -67.33 -19.18
CA LYS A 126 -9.76 -67.04 -20.57
C LYS A 126 -10.88 -67.96 -21.10
N ASN A 127 -11.84 -67.37 -21.83
CA ASN A 127 -12.83 -67.97 -22.74
C ASN A 127 -13.75 -69.11 -22.23
N THR A 128 -15.07 -68.92 -22.44
CA THR A 128 -15.96 -69.97 -22.99
C THR A 128 -16.95 -69.33 -23.98
N TYR A 129 -17.32 -70.04 -25.05
CA TYR A 129 -18.38 -69.71 -26.01
C TYR A 129 -19.30 -70.93 -26.18
N GLU A 130 -20.60 -70.72 -26.46
CA GLU A 130 -21.55 -71.59 -27.21
C GLU A 130 -22.89 -70.82 -27.30
N THR A 131 -23.28 -70.17 -28.42
CA THR A 131 -23.96 -70.69 -29.64
C THR A 131 -25.41 -71.17 -29.48
N THR A 132 -26.37 -70.50 -30.14
CA THR A 132 -27.32 -71.10 -31.12
C THR A 132 -28.01 -70.02 -31.97
N GLU A 133 -28.55 -70.41 -33.13
CA GLU A 133 -29.36 -69.61 -34.07
C GLU A 133 -30.80 -69.40 -33.51
N ASP A 134 -31.75 -68.64 -34.08
CA ASP A 134 -31.97 -68.14 -35.46
C ASP A 134 -32.94 -66.91 -35.45
N THR A 135 -33.37 -66.45 -36.63
CA THR A 135 -34.47 -65.54 -37.00
C THR A 135 -34.15 -64.06 -37.20
N THR A 136 -34.29 -63.61 -38.45
CA THR A 136 -34.21 -62.20 -38.86
C THR A 136 -35.48 -61.44 -38.49
N THR A 137 -35.36 -60.42 -37.62
CA THR A 137 -36.40 -59.40 -37.42
C THR A 137 -35.90 -58.04 -37.90
N LYS A 138 -36.67 -57.38 -38.77
CA LYS A 138 -36.27 -56.15 -39.47
C LYS A 138 -36.56 -54.92 -38.61
N ASN A 139 -35.62 -54.49 -37.77
CA ASN A 139 -35.70 -53.23 -37.04
C ASN A 139 -34.99 -52.08 -37.78
N THR A 140 -35.54 -50.88 -37.62
CA THR A 140 -35.06 -49.62 -38.19
C THR A 140 -33.78 -49.17 -37.50
N TYR A 141 -32.86 -48.56 -38.25
CA TYR A 141 -31.77 -47.78 -37.66
C TYR A 141 -32.33 -46.44 -37.17
N GLU A 142 -32.63 -46.33 -35.88
CA GLU A 142 -32.65 -45.03 -35.21
C GLU A 142 -31.22 -44.75 -34.73
N THR A 143 -30.48 -43.95 -35.51
CA THR A 143 -29.27 -43.29 -35.02
C THR A 143 -29.70 -42.16 -34.09
N THR A 144 -29.87 -42.48 -32.81
CA THR A 144 -29.68 -41.47 -31.77
C THR A 144 -28.21 -41.05 -31.82
N GLU A 145 -27.93 -39.88 -32.38
CA GLU A 145 -26.66 -39.20 -32.15
C GLU A 145 -26.62 -38.85 -30.67
N ASP A 146 -26.02 -39.72 -29.86
CA ASP A 146 -25.76 -39.50 -28.45
C ASP A 146 -24.62 -38.48 -28.34
N THR A 147 -24.96 -37.21 -28.57
CA THR A 147 -24.06 -36.06 -28.44
C THR A 147 -23.77 -35.80 -26.96
N THR A 148 -23.11 -36.78 -26.35
CA THR A 148 -22.31 -36.59 -25.15
C THR A 148 -21.29 -35.50 -25.47
N THR A 149 -21.59 -34.28 -25.05
CA THR A 149 -20.59 -33.23 -24.88
C THR A 149 -19.55 -33.81 -23.95
N LYS A 150 -18.42 -34.22 -24.53
CA LYS A 150 -17.33 -34.83 -23.78
C LYS A 150 -16.62 -33.72 -23.05
N ASP A 151 -17.16 -33.36 -21.89
CA ASP A 151 -16.66 -32.26 -21.06
C ASP A 151 -15.15 -32.38 -20.94
N THR A 152 -14.45 -31.35 -21.41
CA THR A 152 -12.99 -31.27 -21.30
C THR A 152 -12.66 -31.34 -19.81
N PRO A 153 -11.81 -32.27 -19.35
CA PRO A 153 -11.44 -32.36 -17.95
C PRO A 153 -10.93 -31.01 -17.46
N LYS A 154 -11.61 -30.45 -16.46
CA LYS A 154 -11.14 -29.25 -15.77
C LYS A 154 -10.15 -29.64 -14.67
N THR A 155 -9.11 -28.87 -14.52
CA THR A 155 -8.11 -28.98 -13.45
C THR A 155 -8.38 -27.92 -12.39
N THR A 156 -8.42 -28.35 -11.13
CA THR A 156 -8.46 -27.44 -9.98
C THR A 156 -7.03 -27.12 -9.55
N GLY A 157 -6.61 -25.86 -9.70
CA GLY A 157 -5.26 -25.41 -9.38
C GLY A 157 -5.08 -25.06 -7.89
N LYS A 158 -3.83 -24.78 -7.50
CA LYS A 158 -3.46 -24.19 -6.21
C LYS A 158 -2.32 -23.21 -6.43
N PHE A 159 -2.62 -21.93 -6.53
CA PHE A 159 -1.63 -20.93 -6.87
C PHE A 159 -1.14 -20.16 -5.65
N GLU A 160 0.16 -19.94 -5.60
CA GLU A 160 0.77 -18.92 -4.75
C GLU A 160 0.89 -17.62 -5.57
N PHE A 161 0.70 -16.48 -4.92
CA PHE A 161 0.83 -15.18 -5.57
C PHE A 161 1.59 -14.18 -4.70
N GLU A 162 2.29 -13.25 -5.35
CA GLU A 162 3.04 -12.19 -4.70
C GLU A 162 2.40 -10.82 -4.99
N LEU A 163 2.55 -9.91 -4.04
CA LEU A 163 2.12 -8.52 -4.22
C LEU A 163 3.30 -7.68 -4.72
N SER A 164 3.08 -6.79 -5.68
CA SER A 164 4.06 -5.74 -5.99
C SER A 164 3.46 -4.35 -5.90
N ALA A 165 4.29 -3.38 -5.52
CA ALA A 165 3.94 -1.98 -5.36
C ALA A 165 4.95 -1.05 -6.05
N ASN A 166 4.50 0.14 -6.42
CA ASN A 166 5.33 1.27 -6.84
C ASN A 166 5.10 2.47 -5.91
N VAL A 167 6.03 3.44 -5.87
CA VAL A 167 5.84 4.67 -5.09
C VAL A 167 5.25 5.79 -5.96
N TYR A 168 3.98 6.12 -5.77
CA TYR A 168 3.34 7.24 -6.46
C TYR A 168 3.59 8.57 -5.73
N ASP A 169 3.18 9.69 -6.35
CA ASP A 169 3.25 11.03 -5.72
C ASP A 169 2.42 11.13 -4.43
N TYR A 170 1.43 10.23 -4.28
CA TYR A 170 0.57 10.04 -3.12
C TYR A 170 0.99 8.86 -2.22
N GLY A 171 2.19 8.31 -2.43
CA GLY A 171 2.77 7.22 -1.64
C GLY A 171 2.78 5.85 -2.34
N GLU A 172 3.37 4.87 -1.67
CA GLU A 172 3.44 3.47 -2.10
C GLU A 172 2.04 2.86 -2.16
N ALA A 173 1.72 2.29 -3.32
CA ALA A 173 0.47 1.58 -3.55
C ALA A 173 0.72 0.26 -4.27
N ILE A 174 0.08 -0.80 -3.77
CA ILE A 174 0.06 -2.13 -4.39
C ILE A 174 -0.78 -2.03 -5.66
N ASP A 175 -0.09 -2.10 -6.79
CA ASP A 175 -0.62 -1.92 -8.14
C ASP A 175 -0.56 -3.21 -8.97
N ARG A 176 0.12 -4.26 -8.49
CA ARG A 176 0.23 -5.55 -9.17
C ARG A 176 0.05 -6.73 -8.23
N ILE A 177 -0.47 -7.82 -8.79
CA ILE A 177 -0.43 -9.16 -8.20
C ILE A 177 0.15 -10.11 -9.24
N ASN A 178 1.18 -10.88 -8.88
CA ASN A 178 1.87 -11.81 -9.77
C ASN A 178 1.51 -13.24 -9.34
N ILE A 179 0.97 -14.05 -10.26
CA ILE A 179 0.48 -15.40 -9.99
C ILE A 179 1.27 -16.38 -10.84
N SER A 180 2.07 -17.24 -10.21
CA SER A 180 2.79 -18.31 -10.93
C SER A 180 1.88 -19.52 -11.16
N VAL A 181 1.86 -20.05 -12.38
CA VAL A 181 1.15 -21.30 -12.69
C VAL A 181 2.05 -22.54 -12.60
N GLU A 182 3.31 -22.41 -12.15
CA GLU A 182 4.24 -23.55 -12.03
C GLU A 182 3.73 -24.66 -11.10
N SER A 183 2.90 -24.35 -10.10
CA SER A 183 2.31 -25.36 -9.20
C SER A 183 1.39 -26.36 -9.90
N LEU A 184 0.97 -26.12 -11.15
CA LEU A 184 0.28 -27.13 -11.96
C LEU A 184 1.18 -28.32 -12.31
N ILE A 185 2.50 -28.20 -12.17
CA ILE A 185 3.45 -29.31 -12.29
C ILE A 185 3.17 -30.37 -11.21
N ASP A 186 2.80 -29.97 -9.99
CA ASP A 186 2.38 -30.90 -8.92
C ASP A 186 1.00 -31.54 -9.19
N ALA A 187 0.16 -30.87 -9.99
CA ALA A 187 -1.07 -31.45 -10.55
C ALA A 187 -0.81 -32.36 -11.78
N GLY A 188 0.45 -32.50 -12.23
CA GLY A 188 0.87 -33.34 -13.35
C GLY A 188 0.86 -32.66 -14.73
N ILE A 189 0.62 -31.35 -14.81
CA ILE A 189 0.69 -30.59 -16.06
C ILE A 189 2.15 -30.26 -16.36
N ILE A 190 2.68 -30.83 -17.45
CA ILE A 190 4.08 -30.65 -17.85
C ILE A 190 4.22 -29.30 -18.57
N ASN A 191 5.06 -28.41 -18.04
CA ASN A 191 5.34 -27.08 -18.61
C ASN A 191 4.04 -26.26 -18.81
N PRO A 192 3.35 -25.88 -17.71
CA PRO A 192 2.13 -25.10 -17.79
C PRO A 192 2.39 -23.75 -18.44
N GLN A 193 1.59 -23.40 -19.45
CA GLN A 193 1.69 -22.13 -20.18
C GLN A 193 0.28 -21.59 -20.41
N VAL A 194 0.02 -20.38 -19.95
CA VAL A 194 -1.30 -19.73 -19.97
C VAL A 194 -1.68 -19.28 -21.38
N ASP A 195 -2.90 -19.61 -21.82
CA ASP A 195 -3.50 -18.98 -23.01
C ASP A 195 -4.03 -17.59 -22.61
N ALA A 196 -3.22 -16.56 -22.84
CA ALA A 196 -3.58 -15.17 -22.56
C ALA A 196 -4.88 -14.71 -23.26
N THR A 197 -5.32 -15.38 -24.34
CA THR A 197 -6.59 -15.06 -25.02
C THR A 197 -7.82 -15.63 -24.31
N SER A 198 -7.62 -16.43 -23.26
CA SER A 198 -8.67 -16.95 -22.38
C SER A 198 -8.92 -16.10 -21.12
N LEU A 199 -8.10 -15.08 -20.87
CA LEU A 199 -8.19 -14.22 -19.69
C LEU A 199 -8.87 -12.88 -19.98
N SER A 200 -9.56 -12.34 -18.98
CA SER A 200 -10.04 -10.96 -18.96
C SER A 200 -9.99 -10.37 -17.54
N PRO A 201 -10.04 -9.05 -17.35
CA PRO A 201 -10.21 -8.45 -16.01
C PRO A 201 -11.47 -8.90 -15.25
N GLY A 202 -12.41 -9.58 -15.92
CA GLY A 202 -13.58 -10.22 -15.29
C GLY A 202 -13.34 -11.65 -14.79
N THR A 203 -12.22 -12.29 -15.14
CA THR A 203 -11.92 -13.68 -14.78
C THR A 203 -11.56 -13.86 -13.30
N PHE A 204 -11.09 -12.80 -12.65
CA PHE A 204 -10.76 -12.77 -11.23
C PHE A 204 -11.44 -11.62 -10.51
N LYS A 205 -11.66 -11.78 -9.21
CA LYS A 205 -11.87 -10.68 -8.28
C LYS A 205 -10.74 -10.63 -7.27
N VAL A 206 -10.38 -9.43 -6.85
CA VAL A 206 -9.32 -9.20 -5.89
C VAL A 206 -9.88 -8.43 -4.70
N TYR A 207 -9.67 -8.93 -3.50
CA TYR A 207 -10.06 -8.28 -2.26
C TYR A 207 -8.83 -7.91 -1.44
N ALA A 208 -8.72 -6.66 -1.01
CA ALA A 208 -7.65 -6.17 -0.15
C ALA A 208 -8.14 -6.06 1.29
N LYS A 209 -7.45 -6.76 2.21
CA LYS A 209 -7.65 -6.77 3.66
C LYS A 209 -6.46 -6.10 4.35
N MET A 210 -6.74 -5.05 5.09
CA MET A 210 -5.73 -4.28 5.82
C MET A 210 -5.87 -4.53 7.32
N LEU A 211 -4.80 -5.01 7.93
CA LEU A 211 -4.74 -5.39 9.33
C LEU A 211 -3.90 -4.38 10.12
N ASP A 212 -4.39 -3.93 11.28
CA ASP A 212 -3.61 -3.05 12.15
C ASP A 212 -2.81 -3.84 13.20
N LYS A 213 -1.49 -3.85 13.03
CA LYS A 213 -0.52 -4.43 13.97
C LYS A 213 -0.60 -3.84 15.39
N LYS A 214 -1.05 -2.59 15.53
CA LYS A 214 -1.26 -1.91 16.81
C LYS A 214 -2.43 -2.52 17.59
N GLU A 215 -3.41 -3.08 16.89
CA GLU A 215 -4.65 -3.64 17.43
C GLU A 215 -4.72 -5.16 17.20
N ASN A 216 -3.60 -5.85 17.44
CA ASN A 216 -3.46 -7.32 17.35
C ASN A 216 -3.78 -7.93 15.98
N ASN A 217 -3.57 -7.18 14.88
CA ASN A 217 -3.93 -7.54 13.51
C ASN A 217 -5.47 -7.62 13.28
N GLU A 218 -6.27 -6.80 13.97
CA GLU A 218 -7.69 -6.62 13.62
C GLU A 218 -7.86 -5.99 12.22
N GLU A 219 -8.86 -6.48 11.47
CA GLU A 219 -9.19 -6.05 10.10
C GLU A 219 -9.94 -4.71 10.14
N PHE A 220 -9.28 -3.61 9.75
CA PHE A 220 -9.89 -2.27 9.74
C PHE A 220 -10.47 -1.87 8.37
N LEU A 221 -10.08 -2.57 7.31
CA LEU A 221 -10.59 -2.36 5.95
C LEU A 221 -10.53 -3.66 5.15
N HIS A 222 -11.64 -3.97 4.48
CA HIS A 222 -11.75 -5.06 3.50
C HIS A 222 -12.56 -4.53 2.30
N ILE A 223 -11.96 -4.54 1.10
CA ILE A 223 -12.54 -3.89 -0.08
C ILE A 223 -12.12 -4.58 -1.40
N GLU A 224 -13.03 -4.62 -2.37
CA GLU A 224 -12.75 -5.09 -3.75
C GLU A 224 -11.80 -4.09 -4.46
N ARG A 225 -10.72 -4.59 -5.07
CA ARG A 225 -9.79 -3.83 -5.91
C ARG A 225 -10.10 -4.11 -7.38
N ASN A 226 -10.33 -3.04 -8.14
CA ASN A 226 -10.55 -3.14 -9.59
C ASN A 226 -9.29 -3.63 -10.30
N ILE A 227 -9.42 -4.66 -11.15
CA ILE A 227 -8.40 -5.05 -12.12
C ILE A 227 -8.63 -4.18 -13.37
N ASN A 228 -7.59 -3.47 -13.82
CA ASN A 228 -7.60 -2.67 -15.04
C ASN A 228 -7.30 -3.54 -16.28
N GLU A 229 -6.31 -4.41 -16.15
CA GLU A 229 -5.72 -5.20 -17.24
C GLU A 229 -5.07 -6.46 -16.65
N ILE A 230 -4.95 -7.51 -17.45
CA ILE A 230 -4.19 -8.72 -17.11
C ILE A 230 -3.09 -8.89 -18.15
N LEU A 231 -1.86 -9.05 -17.68
CA LEU A 231 -0.71 -9.43 -18.50
C LEU A 231 -0.35 -10.90 -18.24
N VAL A 232 0.38 -11.48 -19.20
CA VAL A 232 0.95 -12.83 -19.12
C VAL A 232 2.41 -12.73 -19.57
N SER A 233 3.31 -13.45 -18.92
CA SER A 233 4.75 -13.41 -19.23
C SER A 233 5.08 -13.89 -20.65
N ASP A 234 6.25 -13.50 -21.18
CA ASP A 234 6.73 -13.91 -22.52
C ASP A 234 6.86 -15.44 -22.69
N ASP A 235 7.09 -16.17 -21.59
CA ASP A 235 7.08 -17.65 -21.54
C ASP A 235 5.73 -18.25 -21.10
N SER A 236 4.78 -17.39 -20.73
CA SER A 236 3.43 -17.70 -20.25
C SER A 236 3.34 -18.53 -18.96
N SER A 237 4.38 -18.48 -18.12
CA SER A 237 4.43 -19.09 -16.78
C SER A 237 3.78 -18.26 -15.66
N GLU A 238 3.60 -16.95 -15.87
CA GLU A 238 3.06 -16.01 -14.87
C GLU A 238 1.86 -15.20 -15.42
N ILE A 239 0.88 -14.93 -14.56
CA ILE A 239 -0.23 -14.01 -14.79
C ILE A 239 -0.06 -12.79 -13.87
N THR A 240 -0.02 -11.58 -14.43
CA THR A 240 0.05 -10.32 -13.68
C THR A 240 -1.30 -9.60 -13.72
N LEU A 241 -1.93 -9.38 -12.57
CA LEU A 241 -3.14 -8.55 -12.45
C LEU A 241 -2.73 -7.09 -12.20
N LEU A 242 -3.01 -6.17 -13.14
CA LEU A 242 -2.78 -4.74 -12.93
C LEU A 242 -3.99 -4.12 -12.21
N LEU A 243 -3.77 -3.62 -11.00
CA LEU A 243 -4.83 -3.05 -10.15
C LEU A 243 -4.99 -1.54 -10.33
N GLU A 244 -6.20 -1.02 -10.12
CA GLU A 244 -6.43 0.42 -10.08
C GLU A 244 -5.75 1.07 -8.86
N THR A 245 -4.90 2.06 -9.10
CA THR A 245 -4.34 2.97 -8.09
C THR A 245 -4.68 4.43 -8.36
N LYS A 246 -4.97 5.20 -7.31
CA LYS A 246 -5.31 6.63 -7.38
C LYS A 246 -5.06 7.34 -6.05
N ASN A 247 -4.87 8.66 -6.06
CA ASN A 247 -4.77 9.42 -4.82
C ASN A 247 -6.04 9.24 -3.98
N GLY A 248 -5.89 8.88 -2.70
CA GLY A 248 -7.00 8.54 -1.81
C GLY A 248 -7.68 7.18 -2.08
N GLY A 249 -7.10 6.32 -2.92
CA GLY A 249 -7.62 4.97 -3.15
C GLY A 249 -7.56 4.10 -1.89
N GLN A 250 -8.68 3.44 -1.57
CA GLN A 250 -8.76 2.49 -0.46
C GLN A 250 -8.18 1.12 -0.86
N GLY A 251 -7.63 0.40 0.12
CA GLY A 251 -7.11 -0.96 -0.09
C GLY A 251 -5.86 -1.05 -0.97
N GLN A 252 -5.17 0.07 -1.23
CA GLN A 252 -3.94 0.10 -2.03
C GLN A 252 -2.68 0.42 -1.20
N SER A 253 -2.80 1.24 -0.16
CA SER A 253 -1.67 1.82 0.57
C SER A 253 -1.00 0.78 1.48
N THR A 254 0.33 0.86 1.60
CA THR A 254 1.12 0.09 2.56
C THR A 254 1.41 0.86 3.85
N LEU A 255 1.04 2.14 3.90
CA LEU A 255 1.16 3.03 5.07
C LEU A 255 -0.22 3.53 5.52
N ASN A 256 -0.46 3.50 6.83
CA ASN A 256 -1.60 4.15 7.49
C ASN A 256 -1.12 5.40 8.23
N TYR A 257 -1.85 6.51 8.13
CA TYR A 257 -1.51 7.75 8.84
C TYR A 257 -2.36 7.91 10.10
N ASP A 258 -1.75 7.75 11.26
CA ASP A 258 -2.36 8.02 12.56
C ASP A 258 -2.27 9.53 12.86
N ASP A 259 -3.40 10.24 12.68
CA ASP A 259 -3.53 11.67 12.99
C ASP A 259 -3.13 12.02 14.43
N SER A 260 -3.42 11.13 15.39
CA SER A 260 -3.29 11.42 16.84
C SER A 260 -1.85 11.62 17.28
N VAL A 261 -0.92 10.93 16.62
CA VAL A 261 0.55 11.08 16.78
C VAL A 261 1.21 11.75 15.57
N SER A 262 0.45 11.93 14.49
CA SER A 262 0.87 12.44 13.18
C SER A 262 2.01 11.61 12.57
N ARG A 263 1.75 10.30 12.33
CA ARG A 263 2.74 9.31 11.84
C ARG A 263 2.21 8.31 10.83
N ASN A 264 3.09 7.90 9.92
CA ASN A 264 2.89 6.83 8.95
C ASN A 264 3.42 5.50 9.51
N PHE A 265 2.51 4.59 9.85
CA PHE A 265 2.81 3.21 10.28
C PHE A 265 2.60 2.23 9.13
N SER A 266 3.41 1.16 9.09
CA SER A 266 3.31 0.10 8.07
C SER A 266 2.11 -0.82 8.33
N ILE A 267 1.28 -1.04 7.31
CA ILE A 267 0.10 -1.91 7.33
C ILE A 267 0.50 -3.36 7.00
N ASP A 268 -0.12 -4.35 7.64
CA ASP A 268 -0.12 -5.72 7.10
C ASP A 268 -1.17 -5.85 6.00
N CYS A 269 -0.69 -5.96 4.75
CA CYS A 269 -1.50 -6.03 3.55
C CYS A 269 -1.73 -7.51 3.19
N THR A 270 -2.93 -8.02 3.44
CA THR A 270 -3.39 -9.34 3.01
C THR A 270 -4.38 -9.20 1.87
N TYR A 271 -4.31 -10.06 0.87
CA TYR A 271 -5.18 -10.06 -0.29
C TYR A 271 -5.80 -11.44 -0.48
N GLU A 272 -6.95 -11.46 -1.11
CA GLU A 272 -7.68 -12.68 -1.51
C GLU A 272 -8.05 -12.57 -2.99
N ILE A 273 -8.06 -13.69 -3.71
CA ILE A 273 -8.38 -13.77 -5.13
C ILE A 273 -9.45 -14.85 -5.32
N ASP A 274 -10.61 -14.46 -5.82
CA ASP A 274 -11.63 -15.39 -6.31
C ASP A 274 -11.48 -15.52 -7.82
N GLN A 275 -11.29 -16.73 -8.34
CA GLN A 275 -11.47 -16.99 -9.77
C GLN A 275 -12.96 -17.21 -10.06
N VAL A 276 -13.52 -16.41 -10.97
CA VAL A 276 -14.97 -16.38 -11.27
C VAL A 276 -15.31 -16.74 -12.72
N GLU A 277 -14.30 -17.01 -13.55
CA GLU A 277 -14.45 -17.64 -14.88
C GLU A 277 -13.38 -18.73 -15.07
N ASP A 278 -13.67 -19.77 -15.87
CA ASP A 278 -12.64 -20.73 -16.31
C ASP A 278 -11.60 -20.03 -17.21
N PHE A 279 -10.30 -20.28 -16.99
CA PHE A 279 -9.25 -19.92 -17.97
C PHE A 279 -8.57 -21.16 -18.55
N LYS A 280 -7.67 -20.97 -19.52
CA LYS A 280 -7.03 -22.07 -20.28
C LYS A 280 -5.53 -21.99 -20.29
N LEU A 281 -4.92 -23.15 -20.50
CA LEU A 281 -3.53 -23.28 -20.93
C LEU A 281 -3.44 -23.44 -22.45
N ILE A 282 -2.26 -23.16 -23.02
CA ILE A 282 -1.93 -23.35 -24.44
C ILE A 282 -2.03 -24.84 -24.85
N SER A 283 -1.94 -25.78 -23.90
CA SER A 283 -2.22 -27.21 -24.11
C SER A 283 -3.69 -27.51 -24.41
N GLY A 284 -4.61 -26.60 -24.08
CA GLY A 284 -6.06 -26.79 -24.13
C GLY A 284 -6.68 -27.27 -22.80
N ASP A 285 -5.88 -27.47 -21.76
CA ASP A 285 -6.37 -27.76 -20.40
C ASP A 285 -7.12 -26.55 -19.82
N ILE A 286 -8.19 -26.80 -19.05
CA ILE A 286 -9.06 -25.76 -18.47
C ILE A 286 -8.79 -25.69 -16.96
N ILE A 287 -8.51 -24.49 -16.44
CA ILE A 287 -8.34 -24.22 -15.02
C ILE A 287 -9.63 -23.61 -14.46
N ASN A 288 -10.21 -24.21 -13.43
CA ASN A 288 -11.59 -23.93 -12.99
C ASN A 288 -11.71 -22.94 -11.82
N GLU A 289 -12.94 -22.46 -11.60
CA GLU A 289 -13.36 -21.62 -10.47
C GLU A 289 -13.18 -22.24 -9.07
N GLU A 290 -12.89 -23.54 -8.95
CA GLU A 290 -12.57 -24.18 -7.65
C GLU A 290 -11.10 -23.96 -7.23
N THR A 291 -10.28 -23.36 -8.11
CA THR A 291 -8.86 -23.09 -7.92
C THR A 291 -8.61 -22.14 -6.76
N THR A 292 -7.73 -22.53 -5.83
CA THR A 292 -7.44 -21.73 -4.62
C THR A 292 -6.18 -20.88 -4.78
N TYR A 293 -6.24 -19.63 -4.36
CA TYR A 293 -5.15 -18.65 -4.41
C TYR A 293 -4.65 -18.34 -2.99
N THR A 294 -3.33 -18.37 -2.77
CA THR A 294 -2.70 -18.11 -1.47
C THR A 294 -1.64 -17.02 -1.61
N GLN A 295 -1.74 -15.96 -0.81
CA GLN A 295 -0.70 -14.92 -0.79
C GLN A 295 0.60 -15.47 -0.16
N ASN A 296 1.73 -15.30 -0.85
CA ASN A 296 3.06 -15.45 -0.26
C ASN A 296 3.34 -14.27 0.71
N ALA A 297 4.12 -14.50 1.75
CA ALA A 297 4.50 -13.46 2.72
C ALA A 297 5.43 -12.37 2.13
N ILE A 298 5.82 -12.49 0.86
CA ILE A 298 6.66 -11.55 0.13
C ILE A 298 5.79 -10.49 -0.56
N MET A 299 6.16 -9.23 -0.37
CA MET A 299 5.70 -8.09 -1.18
C MET A 299 6.92 -7.34 -1.68
N THR A 300 6.98 -7.09 -2.99
CA THR A 300 8.12 -6.47 -3.68
C THR A 300 7.83 -5.02 -4.07
N ASN A 301 8.86 -4.18 -4.03
CA ASN A 301 8.86 -2.86 -4.66
C ASN A 301 10.27 -2.54 -5.16
N GLU A 302 10.47 -2.79 -6.45
CA GLU A 302 11.71 -2.60 -7.20
C GLU A 302 12.32 -1.21 -6.98
N GLU A 303 11.53 -0.13 -6.87
CA GLU A 303 12.07 1.22 -6.66
C GLU A 303 12.71 1.37 -5.27
N THR A 304 12.12 0.74 -4.25
CA THR A 304 12.65 0.79 -2.87
C THR A 304 13.79 -0.19 -2.65
N GLU A 305 13.80 -1.32 -3.36
CA GLU A 305 14.87 -2.34 -3.32
C GLU A 305 16.19 -1.85 -3.93
N LEU A 306 16.19 -0.73 -4.67
CA LEU A 306 17.40 -0.01 -5.07
C LEU A 306 18.15 0.63 -3.88
N PHE A 307 17.51 0.79 -2.72
CA PHE A 307 18.12 1.39 -1.53
C PHE A 307 18.64 0.34 -0.56
N ASN A 308 19.78 0.66 0.06
CA ASN A 308 20.42 -0.16 1.08
C ASN A 308 20.11 0.44 2.46
N GLU A 309 19.70 -0.41 3.40
CA GLU A 309 19.52 -0.01 4.79
C GLU A 309 20.86 0.24 5.48
N SER A 310 20.92 1.27 6.33
CA SER A 310 22.06 1.54 7.18
C SER A 310 21.68 2.36 8.40
N THR A 311 22.55 2.33 9.41
CA THR A 311 22.43 3.12 10.63
C THR A 311 23.71 3.92 10.84
N PHE A 312 23.57 5.20 11.19
CA PHE A 312 24.64 6.06 11.64
C PHE A 312 24.45 6.42 13.11
N MET A 313 25.54 6.46 13.87
CA MET A 313 25.56 6.86 15.27
C MET A 313 26.78 7.75 15.52
N ASP A 314 26.56 8.89 16.16
CA ASP A 314 27.61 9.75 16.70
C ASP A 314 27.50 9.88 18.22
N GLU A 315 28.21 10.86 18.82
CA GLU A 315 28.17 11.09 20.27
C GLU A 315 26.85 11.72 20.76
N ILE A 316 25.91 12.04 19.85
CA ILE A 316 24.67 12.77 20.14
C ILE A 316 23.44 11.89 19.84
N ASN A 317 23.38 11.28 18.66
CA ASN A 317 22.19 10.56 18.19
C ASN A 317 22.53 9.33 17.33
N THR A 318 21.52 8.47 17.16
CA THR A 318 21.46 7.44 16.12
C THR A 318 20.42 7.85 15.07
N PHE A 319 20.79 7.80 13.79
CA PHE A 319 19.88 7.93 12.64
C PHE A 319 19.87 6.63 11.85
N ASN A 320 18.69 6.06 11.62
CA ASN A 320 18.50 5.11 10.54
C ASN A 320 18.44 5.86 9.20
N TYR A 321 18.96 5.27 8.14
CA TYR A 321 18.85 5.82 6.80
C TYR A 321 18.79 4.72 5.73
N GLN A 322 18.27 5.13 4.59
CA GLN A 322 18.29 4.37 3.34
C GLN A 322 19.23 5.09 2.37
N HIS A 323 20.05 4.36 1.62
CA HIS A 323 20.91 4.98 0.60
C HIS A 323 21.02 4.21 -0.71
N TYR A 324 21.02 4.96 -1.81
CA TYR A 324 21.23 4.49 -3.16
C TYR A 324 22.68 4.76 -3.61
N ILE A 325 23.27 3.79 -4.31
CA ILE A 325 24.59 3.88 -4.93
C ILE A 325 24.38 3.88 -6.46
N PRO A 326 24.90 4.87 -7.20
CA PRO A 326 24.67 4.95 -8.64
C PRO A 326 25.40 3.83 -9.39
N LYS A 327 24.79 3.37 -10.48
CA LYS A 327 25.27 2.25 -11.33
C LYS A 327 26.72 2.40 -11.82
N ASN A 328 27.29 3.60 -11.80
CA ASN A 328 28.65 3.96 -12.21
C ASN A 328 29.58 4.43 -11.08
N ALA A 329 29.23 4.26 -9.80
CA ALA A 329 30.01 4.77 -8.64
C ALA A 329 31.50 4.39 -8.62
N ASP A 330 31.84 3.21 -9.17
CA ASP A 330 33.20 2.67 -9.24
C ASP A 330 33.98 3.07 -10.50
N ASP A 331 33.46 3.97 -11.35
CA ASP A 331 34.15 4.41 -12.58
C ASP A 331 35.43 5.26 -12.33
N GLY A 332 35.64 5.65 -11.06
CA GLY A 332 36.78 6.43 -10.57
C GLY A 332 36.55 7.94 -10.50
N ASN A 333 35.46 8.44 -11.10
CA ASN A 333 35.06 9.85 -11.03
C ASN A 333 34.32 10.16 -9.72
N LYS A 334 34.16 11.45 -9.44
CA LYS A 334 33.38 11.93 -8.30
C LYS A 334 31.92 12.15 -8.69
N HIS A 335 31.00 11.65 -7.87
CA HIS A 335 29.55 11.70 -8.11
C HIS A 335 28.85 12.68 -7.17
N PRO A 336 27.71 13.28 -7.56
CA PRO A 336 26.90 14.09 -6.65
C PRO A 336 26.35 13.29 -5.48
N LEU A 337 25.90 14.02 -4.46
CA LEU A 337 25.14 13.49 -3.34
C LEU A 337 23.84 14.28 -3.21
N VAL A 338 22.71 13.59 -3.30
CA VAL A 338 21.38 14.14 -2.98
C VAL A 338 20.97 13.63 -1.60
N ILE A 339 20.46 14.52 -0.75
CA ILE A 339 19.84 14.15 0.52
C ILE A 339 18.37 14.59 0.50
N TRP A 340 17.48 13.64 0.80
CA TRP A 340 16.04 13.85 0.93
C TRP A 340 15.63 13.85 2.41
N PHE A 341 15.07 14.98 2.88
CA PHE A 341 14.44 15.08 4.19
C PHE A 341 12.92 14.91 4.09
N HIS A 342 12.40 13.86 4.71
CA HIS A 342 10.99 13.51 4.71
C HIS A 342 10.09 14.48 5.49
N GLY A 343 8.76 14.34 5.37
CA GLY A 343 7.75 15.10 6.10
C GLY A 343 7.65 14.73 7.59
N ASN A 344 6.57 15.13 8.28
CA ASN A 344 6.43 14.77 9.70
C ASN A 344 5.94 13.32 9.91
N GLY A 345 5.21 12.75 8.95
CA GLY A 345 4.62 11.42 9.10
C GLY A 345 5.67 10.31 9.13
N GLU A 346 6.75 10.47 8.40
CA GLU A 346 7.75 9.42 8.14
C GLU A 346 8.88 9.36 9.17
N GLY A 347 8.88 10.26 10.16
CA GLY A 347 9.80 10.20 11.29
C GLY A 347 9.42 9.08 12.27
N GLY A 348 10.36 8.71 13.13
CA GLY A 348 10.12 7.70 14.16
C GLY A 348 9.06 8.10 15.19
N TYR A 349 8.65 7.13 16.00
CA TYR A 349 7.75 7.34 17.12
C TYR A 349 8.02 6.33 18.23
N GLU A 350 8.41 6.81 19.41
CA GLU A 350 8.87 5.96 20.53
C GLU A 350 9.95 4.97 20.04
N ASP A 351 9.76 3.67 20.20
CA ASP A 351 10.70 2.64 19.73
C ASP A 351 10.46 2.24 18.24
N ILE A 352 9.48 2.84 17.56
CA ILE A 352 9.11 2.53 16.17
C ILE A 352 9.92 3.41 15.21
N GLN A 353 10.97 2.83 14.61
CA GLN A 353 11.75 3.42 13.50
C GLN A 353 11.93 2.38 12.40
N ASN A 354 11.01 2.34 11.44
CA ASN A 354 10.92 1.28 10.42
C ASN A 354 11.92 1.41 9.26
N ASN A 355 12.72 2.47 9.21
CA ASN A 355 13.67 2.83 8.14
C ASN A 355 13.11 2.77 6.70
N THR A 356 11.80 2.82 6.52
CA THR A 356 11.14 2.58 5.21
C THR A 356 10.08 3.62 4.87
N SER A 357 9.38 4.21 5.85
CA SER A 357 8.37 5.26 5.59
C SER A 357 8.94 6.44 4.78
N GLN A 358 10.22 6.79 4.96
CA GLN A 358 10.85 7.92 4.26
C GLN A 358 11.13 7.68 2.76
N LEU A 359 11.06 6.43 2.30
CA LEU A 359 11.04 6.07 0.88
C LEU A 359 9.60 5.94 0.35
N LYS A 360 8.73 5.33 1.16
CA LYS A 360 7.40 4.86 0.74
C LYS A 360 6.32 5.95 0.72
N ALA A 361 6.42 7.01 1.52
CA ALA A 361 5.32 7.98 1.64
C ALA A 361 5.15 8.98 0.48
N ASN A 362 6.13 9.09 -0.44
CA ASN A 362 6.08 9.95 -1.64
C ASN A 362 7.36 9.76 -2.48
N ARG A 363 7.34 10.20 -3.76
CA ARG A 363 8.50 10.15 -4.67
C ARG A 363 9.69 11.05 -4.29
N GLY A 364 9.73 11.67 -3.11
CA GLY A 364 10.79 12.61 -2.73
C GLY A 364 12.21 12.02 -2.71
N ALA A 365 12.36 10.72 -2.40
CA ALA A 365 13.59 9.97 -2.62
C ALA A 365 13.62 9.27 -3.99
N MET A 366 12.53 8.59 -4.36
CA MET A 366 12.45 7.74 -5.57
C MET A 366 12.68 8.52 -6.87
N GLY A 367 12.24 9.78 -6.94
CA GLY A 367 12.43 10.67 -8.09
C GLY A 367 13.89 10.95 -8.43
N PHE A 368 14.85 10.66 -7.52
CA PHE A 368 16.28 10.82 -7.77
C PHE A 368 16.99 9.52 -8.22
N VAL A 369 16.33 8.35 -8.15
CA VAL A 369 16.92 7.07 -8.60
C VAL A 369 16.37 6.56 -9.93
N THR A 370 15.43 7.29 -10.53
CA THR A 370 15.00 7.04 -11.92
C THR A 370 16.18 7.20 -12.88
N ASP A 371 16.20 6.44 -13.98
CA ASP A 371 17.28 6.56 -14.98
C ASP A 371 17.37 7.97 -15.57
N GLU A 372 16.26 8.70 -15.75
CA GLU A 372 16.27 10.10 -16.17
C GLU A 372 17.00 11.01 -15.16
N ALA A 373 16.74 10.86 -13.86
CA ALA A 373 17.42 11.66 -12.85
C ALA A 373 18.91 11.29 -12.75
N GLN A 374 19.23 9.99 -12.82
CA GLN A 374 20.60 9.51 -12.80
C GLN A 374 21.40 10.00 -14.01
N ASP A 375 20.81 10.03 -15.21
CA ASP A 375 21.42 10.66 -16.40
C ASP A 375 21.62 12.18 -16.21
N ILE A 376 20.62 12.90 -15.68
CA ILE A 376 20.69 14.35 -15.44
C ILE A 376 21.82 14.72 -14.46
N PHE A 377 22.02 13.92 -13.40
CA PHE A 377 23.06 14.18 -12.40
C PHE A 377 24.43 13.55 -12.74
N GLY A 378 24.50 12.62 -13.71
CA GLY A 378 25.71 11.89 -14.10
C GLY A 378 26.05 10.74 -13.16
N GLY A 379 25.04 10.06 -12.64
CA GLY A 379 25.12 9.09 -11.54
C GLY A 379 25.26 9.80 -10.21
N ALA A 380 24.23 9.77 -9.36
CA ALA A 380 24.23 10.41 -8.04
C ALA A 380 23.89 9.42 -6.92
N TYR A 381 24.63 9.50 -5.83
CA TYR A 381 24.25 8.90 -4.56
C TYR A 381 23.01 9.62 -4.00
N VAL A 382 22.08 8.89 -3.41
CA VAL A 382 20.89 9.45 -2.73
C VAL A 382 20.83 8.94 -1.30
N ILE A 383 20.63 9.81 -0.31
CA ILE A 383 20.41 9.43 1.10
C ILE A 383 19.02 9.90 1.54
N ALA A 384 18.25 9.00 2.14
CA ALA A 384 16.99 9.30 2.83
C ALA A 384 17.09 8.90 4.32
N PRO A 385 17.59 9.78 5.20
CA PRO A 385 17.64 9.55 6.65
C PRO A 385 16.24 9.63 7.28
N GLN A 386 15.95 8.72 8.22
CA GLN A 386 14.81 8.78 9.12
C GLN A 386 15.24 9.40 10.46
N VAL A 387 14.61 10.50 10.86
CA VAL A 387 14.83 11.10 12.19
C VAL A 387 14.08 10.30 13.27
N PRO A 388 14.64 10.13 14.49
CA PRO A 388 13.99 9.35 15.56
C PRO A 388 12.60 9.85 16.00
N ASP A 389 12.26 11.12 15.77
CA ASP A 389 10.90 11.63 15.97
C ASP A 389 10.43 12.65 14.93
N THR A 390 10.99 13.86 14.89
CA THR A 390 10.62 14.91 13.95
C THR A 390 11.74 15.93 13.74
N TRP A 391 11.87 16.38 12.50
CA TRP A 391 12.84 17.41 12.11
C TRP A 391 12.65 18.74 12.85
N TYR A 392 11.51 19.00 13.49
CA TYR A 392 11.30 20.21 14.29
C TYR A 392 12.38 20.39 15.38
N TYR A 393 12.77 19.30 16.04
CA TYR A 393 13.83 19.30 17.08
C TYR A 393 15.27 19.37 16.52
N SER A 394 15.43 19.58 15.21
CA SER A 394 16.64 20.02 14.48
C SER A 394 17.81 20.51 15.35
N HIS A 395 17.59 21.56 16.12
CA HIS A 395 18.58 22.17 17.01
C HIS A 395 18.56 21.55 18.43
N ASP A 396 17.39 21.44 19.07
CA ASP A 396 17.28 21.09 20.50
C ASP A 396 17.69 19.64 20.82
N LYS A 397 17.67 18.74 19.82
CA LYS A 397 18.24 17.38 19.91
C LYS A 397 19.54 17.21 19.14
N GLY A 398 20.17 18.28 18.65
CA GLY A 398 21.44 18.22 17.92
C GLY A 398 21.39 17.57 16.54
N TYR A 399 20.20 17.30 15.99
CA TYR A 399 20.00 16.64 14.69
C TYR A 399 20.68 17.33 13.51
N LEU A 400 20.89 18.66 13.56
CA LEU A 400 21.71 19.39 12.58
C LEU A 400 23.17 18.91 12.57
N GLU A 401 23.76 18.72 13.76
CA GLU A 401 25.15 18.28 13.91
C GLU A 401 25.28 16.81 13.53
N THR A 402 24.39 15.93 14.00
CA THR A 402 24.35 14.52 13.56
C THR A 402 24.15 14.39 12.05
N MET A 403 23.29 15.20 11.43
CA MET A 403 23.10 15.15 9.97
C MET A 403 24.35 15.61 9.20
N LYS A 404 25.04 16.64 9.68
CA LYS A 404 26.33 17.05 9.12
C LYS A 404 27.37 15.94 9.28
N ASN A 405 27.46 15.32 10.45
CA ASN A 405 28.42 14.24 10.74
C ASN A 405 28.17 13.00 9.86
N LEU A 406 26.90 12.66 9.60
CA LEU A 406 26.49 11.64 8.62
C LEU A 406 26.97 12.00 7.20
N ILE A 407 26.69 13.20 6.70
CA ILE A 407 27.12 13.61 5.36
C ILE A 407 28.65 13.62 5.25
N ASP A 408 29.36 14.15 6.25
CA ASP A 408 30.82 14.19 6.28
C ASP A 408 31.42 12.77 6.25
N LYS A 409 30.87 11.82 7.02
CA LYS A 409 31.28 10.40 6.98
C LYS A 409 30.98 9.77 5.61
N TYR A 410 29.76 9.95 5.10
CA TYR A 410 29.35 9.39 3.81
C TYR A 410 30.25 9.89 2.66
N CYS A 411 30.65 11.17 2.70
CA CYS A 411 31.59 11.77 1.74
C CYS A 411 33.07 11.34 1.91
N GLN A 412 33.43 10.72 3.04
CA GLN A 412 34.75 10.11 3.27
C GLN A 412 34.81 8.65 2.81
N GLU A 413 33.68 7.94 2.88
CA GLU A 413 33.59 6.49 2.58
C GLU A 413 33.15 6.22 1.14
N ASN A 414 32.54 7.20 0.45
CA ASN A 414 32.09 7.12 -0.94
C ASN A 414 32.83 8.14 -1.83
N ASN A 415 32.84 7.94 -3.15
CA ASN A 415 33.52 8.86 -4.06
C ASN A 415 32.69 10.12 -4.39
N VAL A 416 32.22 10.83 -3.36
CA VAL A 416 31.37 12.02 -3.51
C VAL A 416 32.18 13.23 -3.98
N ASP A 417 31.55 14.09 -4.79
CA ASP A 417 32.01 15.43 -5.11
C ASP A 417 31.53 16.44 -4.04
N PRO A 418 32.42 16.98 -3.17
CA PRO A 418 32.04 17.95 -2.14
C PRO A 418 31.60 19.31 -2.72
N ASN A 419 31.60 19.50 -4.05
CA ASN A 419 30.99 20.67 -4.71
C ASN A 419 29.63 20.37 -5.37
N ARG A 420 29.11 19.14 -5.26
CA ARG A 420 27.78 18.73 -5.76
C ARG A 420 27.00 17.94 -4.70
N ILE A 421 26.93 18.50 -3.48
CA ILE A 421 26.02 18.05 -2.43
C ILE A 421 24.75 18.89 -2.50
N TYR A 422 23.58 18.25 -2.55
CA TYR A 422 22.27 18.89 -2.71
C TYR A 422 21.31 18.45 -1.60
N ILE A 423 20.53 19.38 -1.05
CA ILE A 423 19.52 19.09 -0.02
C ILE A 423 18.11 19.48 -0.47
N TYR A 424 17.20 18.53 -0.34
CA TYR A 424 15.78 18.62 -0.67
C TYR A 424 14.95 18.15 0.53
N GLY A 425 13.72 18.64 0.66
CA GLY A 425 12.79 18.09 1.65
C GLY A 425 11.45 18.81 1.70
N ALA A 426 10.40 18.10 2.10
CA ALA A 426 9.03 18.63 2.19
C ALA A 426 8.57 18.86 3.64
N SER A 427 7.75 19.90 3.86
CA SER A 427 7.11 20.18 5.16
C SER A 427 8.13 20.25 6.32
N ALA A 428 8.17 19.26 7.22
CA ALA A 428 9.15 19.16 8.30
C ALA A 428 10.60 19.00 7.78
N GLY A 429 10.81 18.19 6.74
CA GLY A 429 12.07 18.09 6.03
C GLY A 429 12.40 19.32 5.20
N GLY A 430 11.39 20.08 4.76
CA GLY A 430 11.59 21.42 4.19
C GLY A 430 12.11 22.42 5.22
N TYR A 431 11.64 22.31 6.47
CA TYR A 431 12.22 23.02 7.61
C TYR A 431 13.66 22.53 7.90
N MET A 432 13.95 21.22 7.90
CA MET A 432 15.33 20.70 8.03
C MET A 432 16.26 21.25 6.95
N THR A 433 15.84 21.19 5.69
CA THR A 433 16.54 21.73 4.51
C THR A 433 16.88 23.21 4.73
N THR A 434 15.92 23.99 5.22
CA THR A 434 16.11 25.42 5.54
C THR A 434 17.13 25.62 6.66
N LYS A 435 17.09 24.80 7.71
CA LYS A 435 17.98 24.93 8.88
C LYS A 435 19.42 24.50 8.55
N MET A 436 19.61 23.38 7.85
CA MET A 436 20.92 22.94 7.37
C MET A 436 21.60 23.99 6.47
N ALA A 437 20.83 24.66 5.60
CA ALA A 437 21.34 25.71 4.73
C ALA A 437 21.72 27.02 5.45
N ILE A 438 21.18 27.27 6.64
CA ILE A 438 21.55 28.44 7.46
C ILE A 438 22.76 28.13 8.34
N GLU A 439 22.82 26.94 8.94
CA GLU A 439 23.90 26.52 9.84
C GLU A 439 25.19 26.18 9.06
N TYR A 440 25.07 25.55 7.89
CA TYR A 440 26.20 25.08 7.07
C TYR A 440 26.15 25.63 5.62
N PRO A 441 26.16 26.98 5.43
CA PRO A 441 25.85 27.62 4.15
C PRO A 441 26.88 27.38 3.03
N ASP A 442 28.12 27.02 3.37
CA ASP A 442 29.17 26.71 2.39
C ASP A 442 29.16 25.23 1.93
N MET A 443 28.34 24.37 2.55
CA MET A 443 28.32 22.90 2.36
C MET A 443 27.51 22.44 1.15
N PHE A 444 26.50 23.20 0.73
CA PHE A 444 25.52 22.76 -0.28
C PHE A 444 25.64 23.55 -1.60
N ALA A 445 25.52 22.83 -2.71
CA ALA A 445 25.56 23.38 -4.06
C ALA A 445 24.20 23.92 -4.51
N ALA A 446 23.11 23.32 -4.05
CA ALA A 446 21.75 23.82 -4.16
C ALA A 446 20.91 23.39 -2.95
N VAL A 447 19.87 24.17 -2.66
CA VAL A 447 19.00 24.01 -1.49
C VAL A 447 17.55 24.20 -1.96
N VAL A 448 16.72 23.18 -1.79
CA VAL A 448 15.35 23.13 -2.32
C VAL A 448 14.36 22.79 -1.19
N PRO A 449 13.97 23.78 -0.36
CA PRO A 449 13.01 23.60 0.70
C PRO A 449 11.59 23.63 0.12
N ILE A 450 10.90 22.50 0.16
CA ILE A 450 9.54 22.33 -0.37
C ILE A 450 8.55 22.57 0.77
N CYS A 451 7.58 23.48 0.54
CA CYS A 451 6.54 23.87 1.50
C CYS A 451 6.97 23.91 3.00
N PRO A 452 8.09 24.59 3.35
CA PRO A 452 8.80 24.35 4.61
C PRO A 452 8.00 24.83 5.85
N ALA A 453 7.94 23.97 6.87
CA ALA A 453 7.09 24.10 8.06
C ALA A 453 7.52 25.20 9.09
N ILE A 454 8.15 26.29 8.65
CA ILE A 454 8.81 27.32 9.48
C ILE A 454 7.89 27.97 10.53
N ASN A 455 6.59 28.11 10.22
CA ASN A 455 5.59 28.66 11.14
C ASN A 455 4.80 27.61 11.95
N ILE A 456 5.00 26.32 11.66
CA ILE A 456 4.36 25.19 12.34
C ILE A 456 5.32 24.58 13.37
N ALA A 457 6.58 24.32 12.99
CA ALA A 457 7.62 23.78 13.87
C ALA A 457 7.68 24.47 15.27
N PRO A 458 7.57 25.81 15.40
CA PRO A 458 7.62 26.47 16.71
C PRO A 458 6.42 26.20 17.63
N LYS A 459 5.31 25.68 17.11
CA LYS A 459 4.17 25.19 17.91
C LYS A 459 4.42 23.78 18.47
N SER A 460 5.38 23.07 17.88
CA SER A 460 5.78 21.69 18.19
C SER A 460 7.20 21.64 18.77
N GLY A 461 7.67 22.71 19.42
CA GLY A 461 8.99 22.79 20.07
C GLY A 461 10.19 23.05 19.17
N GLY A 462 10.00 23.34 17.88
CA GLY A 462 11.07 23.82 16.99
C GLY A 462 11.40 25.30 17.16
N LEU A 463 12.41 25.80 16.43
CA LEU A 463 12.86 27.20 16.51
C LEU A 463 12.57 27.96 15.21
N LYS A 464 11.83 29.07 15.32
CA LYS A 464 11.38 29.90 14.17
C LYS A 464 12.52 30.52 13.36
N THR A 465 13.68 30.72 13.98
CA THR A 465 14.92 31.23 13.36
C THR A 465 16.06 30.25 13.61
N SER A 466 17.24 30.51 13.05
CA SER A 466 18.50 30.05 13.67
C SER A 466 18.70 30.76 15.02
N LYS A 467 19.79 30.43 15.71
CA LYS A 467 20.39 31.36 16.67
C LYS A 467 21.16 32.48 15.94
#